data_AF-A0A950QTU7-F1
#
_entry.id   AF-A0A950QTU7-F1
#
_cell.length_a   1.000
_cell.length_b   1.000
_cell.length_c   1.000
_cell.angle_alpha   90.00
_cell.angle_beta   90.00
_cell.angle_gamma   90.00
#
_symmetry.space_group_name_H-M   'P 1'
#
loop_
_entity.id
_entity.type
_entity.pdbx_description
1 polymer ?
#
loop_
_entity_poly.entity_id
_entity_poly.type
_entity_poly.pdbx_seq_one_letter_code
_entity_poly.pdbx_strand_id
1 'polypeptide(L)'
;GEVLQVQTGHLVAFEPTVNYDGQMVGSIRTAIFGGEGLFLTTLTGPGRVILQSMTLERLRHELAPAEHPHAGEEKNPLGAIARGDFGSFFSTDD
;
A
#
# COMPACT_ATOMS: atom_id res chain seq x y z
N GLY A 1 12.73 30.47 4.57
CA GLY A 1 12.27 29.30 5.32
C GLY A 1 12.82 28.07 4.68
N GLU A 2 13.10 27.03 5.45
CA GLU A 2 13.57 25.75 4.93
C GLU A 2 12.43 25.04 4.17
N VAL A 3 12.80 24.24 3.16
CA VAL A 3 11.85 23.47 2.35
C VAL A 3 12.25 22.01 2.45
N LEU A 4 11.29 21.16 2.80
CA LEU A 4 11.46 19.72 2.94
C LEU A 4 10.41 19.01 2.09
N GLN A 5 10.86 18.17 1.16
CA GLN A 5 9.97 17.33 0.35
C GLN A 5 10.02 15.89 0.86
N VAL A 6 8.86 15.35 1.20
CA VAL A 6 8.73 14.01 1.78
C VAL A 6 7.58 13.25 1.14
N GLN A 7 7.68 11.93 1.16
CA GLN A 7 6.53 11.09 0.83
C GLN A 7 5.46 11.24 1.92
N THR A 8 4.21 11.48 1.54
CA THR A 8 3.11 11.73 2.48
C THR A 8 2.89 10.56 3.43
N GLY A 9 3.10 9.32 2.97
CA GLY A 9 2.97 8.13 3.81
C GLY A 9 4.00 7.99 4.94
N HIS A 10 5.03 8.84 4.97
CA HIS A 10 6.04 8.88 6.02
C HIS A 10 5.91 10.11 6.93
N LEU A 11 4.95 11.01 6.69
CA LEU A 11 4.73 12.19 7.53
C LEU A 11 3.85 11.84 8.72
N VAL A 12 4.36 12.05 9.94
CA VAL A 12 3.62 11.75 11.19
C VAL A 12 2.97 13.02 11.75
N ALA A 13 3.76 14.08 11.92
CA ALA A 13 3.33 15.35 12.50
C ALA A 13 4.27 16.49 12.11
N PHE A 14 3.79 17.72 12.21
CA PHE A 14 4.56 18.94 12.00
C PHE A 14 4.01 20.07 12.88
N GLU A 15 4.85 21.07 13.19
CA GLU A 15 4.43 22.24 13.97
C GLU A 15 3.50 23.16 13.19
N PRO A 16 2.61 23.92 13.85
CA PRO A 16 1.67 24.84 13.19
C PRO A 16 2.33 25.96 12.35
N THR A 17 3.61 26.24 12.61
CA THR A 17 4.42 27.21 11.86
C THR A 17 4.92 26.68 10.51
N VAL A 18 4.75 25.38 10.24
CA VAL A 18 5.15 24.73 9.00
C VAL A 18 3.98 24.71 8.02
N ASN A 19 4.16 25.32 6.85
CA ASN A 19 3.19 25.24 5.76
C ASN A 19 3.24 23.87 5.10
N TYR A 20 2.06 23.28 4.90
CA TYR A 20 1.87 21.98 4.24
C TYR A 20 1.26 22.17 2.85
N ASP A 21 1.93 21.66 1.82
CA ASP A 21 1.40 21.53 0.46
C ASP A 21 1.46 20.06 0.01
N GLY A 22 0.31 19.39 0.04
CA GLY A 22 0.18 18.00 -0.39
C GLY A 22 -0.29 17.92 -1.82
N GLN A 23 0.58 17.49 -2.74
CA GLN A 23 0.18 17.23 -4.12
C GLN A 23 -0.20 15.76 -4.26
N MET A 24 -1.50 15.49 -4.41
CA MET A 24 -1.96 14.19 -4.90
C MET A 24 -1.57 14.03 -6.36
N VAL A 25 -0.48 13.34 -6.63
CA VAL A 25 -0.17 12.86 -7.98
C VAL A 25 -0.98 11.58 -8.20
N GLY A 26 -2.22 11.69 -8.71
CA GLY A 26 -3.00 10.48 -8.95
C GLY A 26 -4.30 10.60 -9.73
N SER A 27 -4.18 10.55 -11.05
CA SER A 27 -5.23 10.06 -11.95
C SER A 27 -4.81 8.67 -12.45
N ILE A 28 -5.48 7.61 -11.99
CA ILE A 28 -5.48 6.21 -12.53
C ILE A 28 -4.12 5.46 -12.62
N ARG A 29 -2.98 6.10 -12.94
CA ARG A 29 -1.64 5.49 -12.97
C ARG A 29 -1.12 5.05 -11.60
N THR A 30 -1.54 5.74 -10.53
CA THR A 30 -1.09 5.48 -9.15
C THR A 30 -1.56 4.13 -8.61
N ALA A 31 -2.67 3.58 -9.12
CA ALA A 31 -3.12 2.24 -8.80
C ALA A 31 -2.28 1.14 -9.49
N ILE A 32 -1.57 1.45 -10.57
CA ILE A 32 -0.85 0.47 -11.41
C ILE A 32 0.57 0.19 -10.89
N PHE A 33 1.13 1.06 -10.02
CA PHE A 33 2.42 0.84 -9.34
C PHE A 33 2.30 0.00 -8.05
N GLY A 34 1.37 -0.95 -7.99
CA GLY A 34 1.27 -1.89 -6.87
C GLY A 34 0.48 -1.38 -5.65
N GLY A 35 -0.34 -0.34 -5.81
CA GLY A 35 -1.26 0.14 -4.77
C GLY A 35 -0.67 1.12 -3.74
N GLU A 36 0.65 1.24 -3.63
CA GLU A 36 1.30 2.30 -2.83
C GLU A 36 1.36 3.59 -3.66
N GLY A 37 0.43 4.52 -3.42
CA GLY A 37 0.45 5.79 -4.13
C GLY A 37 1.68 6.63 -3.79
N LEU A 38 2.35 7.15 -4.82
CA LEU A 38 3.43 8.13 -4.66
C LEU A 38 2.81 9.50 -4.39
N PHE A 39 2.59 9.79 -3.10
CA PHE A 39 2.14 11.09 -2.63
C PHE A 39 3.35 11.90 -2.18
N LEU A 40 3.55 13.08 -2.76
CA LEU A 40 4.64 13.98 -2.39
C LEU A 40 4.05 15.20 -1.67
N THR A 41 4.60 15.48 -0.50
CA THR A 41 4.25 16.65 0.30
C THR A 41 5.46 17.57 0.38
N THR A 42 5.24 18.86 0.16
CA THR A 42 6.22 19.91 0.42
C THR A 42 5.88 20.61 1.73
N LEU A 43 6.84 20.65 2.64
CA LEU A 43 6.76 21.34 3.93
C LEU A 43 7.67 22.57 3.87
N THR A 44 7.16 23.74 4.21
CA THR A 44 7.91 25.00 4.15
C THR A 44 7.70 25.85 5.39
N GLY A 45 8.79 26.26 6.05
CA GLY A 45 8.73 27.14 7.22
C GLY A 45 9.65 26.68 8.34
N PRO A 46 9.89 27.54 9.34
CA PRO A 46 10.60 27.13 10.54
C PRO A 46 9.70 26.23 11.38
N GLY A 47 10.26 25.14 11.89
CA GLY A 47 9.57 24.29 12.86
C GLY A 47 9.95 22.82 12.71
N ARG A 48 9.52 22.03 13.68
CA ARG A 48 9.81 20.60 13.72
C ARG A 48 8.87 19.81 12.83
N VAL A 49 9.46 18.88 12.09
CA VAL A 49 8.76 17.85 11.31
C VAL A 49 9.14 16.48 11.88
N ILE A 50 8.16 15.60 12.07
CA ILE A 50 8.35 14.23 12.53
C ILE A 50 8.00 13.28 11.38
N LEU A 51 8.98 12.46 11.01
CA LEU A 51 8.86 11.47 9.95
C LEU A 51 9.00 10.05 10.50
N GLN A 52 8.36 9.10 9.84
CA GLN A 52 8.50 7.67 10.06
C GLN A 52 9.46 7.07 9.02
N SER A 53 10.26 6.07 9.41
CA SER A 53 11.24 5.40 8.53
C SER A 53 10.63 4.34 7.63
N MET A 54 9.52 3.74 8.06
CA MET A 54 8.76 2.73 7.32
C MET A 54 7.33 3.21 7.18
N THR A 55 6.68 2.90 6.05
CA THR A 55 5.24 3.13 5.91
C THR A 55 4.48 2.32 6.96
N LEU A 56 3.31 2.80 7.37
CA LEU A 56 2.45 2.07 8.31
C LEU A 56 2.11 0.67 7.79
N GLU A 57 1.95 0.52 6.47
CA GLU A 57 1.73 -0.79 5.83
C GLU A 57 2.91 -1.74 5.99
N ARG A 58 4.15 -1.26 5.79
CA ARG A 58 5.35 -2.09 6.03
C ARG A 58 5.52 -2.42 7.50
N LEU A 59 5.31 -1.45 8.39
CA LEU A 59 5.33 -1.72 9.83
C LEU A 59 4.29 -2.78 10.22
N ARG A 60 3.07 -2.70 9.66
CA ARG A 60 2.02 -3.69 9.87
C ARG A 60 2.42 -5.07 9.35
N HIS A 61 3.08 -5.13 8.20
CA HIS A 61 3.57 -6.39 7.63
C HIS A 61 4.66 -7.03 8.50
N GLU A 62 5.63 -6.24 8.99
CA GLU A 62 6.68 -6.74 9.87
C GLU A 62 6.17 -7.15 11.26
N LEU A 63 5.12 -6.48 11.75
CA LEU A 63 4.46 -6.84 13.01
C LEU A 63 3.41 -7.93 12.86
N ALA A 64 3.05 -8.30 11.63
CA ALA A 64 2.09 -9.37 11.41
C ALA A 64 2.68 -10.65 12.01
N PRO A 65 1.91 -11.38 12.85
CA PRO A 65 2.30 -12.74 13.23
C PRO A 65 2.64 -13.48 11.95
N ALA A 66 3.69 -14.30 11.96
CA ALA A 66 3.95 -15.21 10.85
C ALA A 66 2.63 -15.94 10.58
N GLU A 67 1.96 -15.59 9.47
CA GLU A 67 0.87 -16.40 8.98
C GLU A 67 1.52 -17.75 8.71
N HIS A 68 1.33 -18.70 9.62
CA HIS A 68 1.51 -20.09 9.27
C HIS A 68 0.61 -20.26 8.04
N PRO A 69 1.16 -20.53 6.84
CA PRO A 69 0.30 -20.95 5.76
C PRO A 69 -0.37 -22.20 6.30
N HIS A 70 -1.68 -22.10 6.53
CA HIS A 70 -2.45 -23.22 7.05
C HIS A 70 -2.16 -24.41 6.14
N ALA A 71 -1.43 -25.37 6.71
CA ALA A 71 -1.39 -26.72 6.20
C ALA A 71 -2.84 -27.20 6.19
N GLY A 72 -3.40 -27.42 4.99
CA GLY A 72 -4.77 -27.91 4.84
C GLY A 72 -5.46 -27.35 3.59
N GLU A 73 -5.17 -27.96 2.45
CA GLU A 73 -6.14 -28.34 1.41
C GLU A 73 -7.56 -27.73 1.47
N GLU A 74 -7.95 -26.92 0.46
CA GLU A 74 -8.77 -27.35 -0.69
C GLU A 74 -9.50 -26.19 -1.40
N LYS A 75 -9.47 -26.27 -2.75
CA LYS A 75 -10.46 -25.74 -3.73
C LYS A 75 -10.52 -24.22 -3.97
N ASN A 76 -9.44 -23.67 -4.55
CA ASN A 76 -9.49 -22.37 -5.23
C ASN A 76 -9.85 -22.54 -6.72
N PRO A 77 -11.01 -22.05 -7.20
CA PRO A 77 -11.43 -22.16 -8.61
C PRO A 77 -10.48 -21.43 -9.58
N LEU A 78 -9.72 -20.47 -9.08
CA LEU A 78 -8.66 -19.80 -9.84
C LEU A 78 -7.52 -20.74 -10.26
N GLY A 79 -7.29 -21.82 -9.50
CA GLY A 79 -6.31 -22.85 -9.86
C GLY A 79 -6.74 -23.75 -11.01
N ALA A 80 -8.05 -23.82 -11.32
CA ALA A 80 -8.59 -24.56 -12.46
C ALA A 80 -8.55 -23.71 -13.74
N ILE A 81 -8.82 -22.40 -13.64
CA ILE A 81 -8.68 -21.44 -14.75
C ILE A 81 -7.22 -21.32 -15.19
N ALA A 82 -6.28 -21.28 -14.24
CA ALA A 82 -4.85 -21.23 -14.52
C ALA A 82 -4.31 -22.54 -15.16
N ARG A 83 -5.02 -23.67 -15.01
CA ARG A 83 -4.68 -24.96 -15.64
C ARG A 83 -5.39 -25.20 -16.98
N GLY A 84 -6.22 -24.25 -17.44
CA GLY A 84 -6.94 -24.34 -18.71
C GLY A 84 -8.04 -25.41 -18.74
N ASP A 85 -8.45 -25.91 -17.57
CA ASP A 85 -9.45 -26.96 -17.44
C ASP A 85 -10.85 -26.36 -17.30
N PHE A 86 -11.47 -26.03 -18.44
CA PHE A 86 -12.80 -25.41 -18.51
C PHE A 86 -13.95 -26.44 -18.42
N GLY A 87 -13.66 -27.75 -18.44
CA GLY A 87 -14.67 -28.81 -18.40
C GLY A 87 -15.19 -29.11 -16.99
N SER A 88 -14.35 -28.94 -15.97
CA SER A 88 -14.69 -29.27 -14.57
C SER A 88 -15.60 -28.25 -13.88
N PHE A 89 -15.86 -27.09 -14.51
CA PHE A 89 -16.81 -26.10 -14.02
C PHE A 89 -18.27 -26.36 -14.41
N PHE A 90 -18.51 -27.12 -15.49
CA PHE A 90 -19.85 -27.33 -16.05
C PHE A 90 -20.34 -28.77 -16.02
N SER A 91 -19.51 -29.75 -15.62
CA SER A 91 -19.95 -31.13 -15.41
C SER A 91 -20.18 -31.43 -13.93
N THR A 92 -21.41 -31.23 -13.48
CA THR A 92 -22.01 -32.02 -12.42
C THR A 92 -23.32 -32.58 -12.99
N ASP A 93 -23.41 -33.90 -12.95
CA ASP A 93 -24.56 -34.78 -13.26
C ASP A 93 -24.93 -35.01 -14.74
N ASP A 94 -24.27 -35.99 -15.37
CA ASP A 94 -24.82 -37.32 -15.74
C ASP A 94 -23.69 -38.28 -16.19
#